data_AF-A0A9D9DIC6-F1
#
_entry.id   AF-A0A9D9DIC6-F1
#
_cell.length_a   1.000
_cell.length_b   1.000
_cell.length_c   1.000
_cell.angle_alpha   90.00
_cell.angle_beta   90.00
_cell.angle_gamma   90.00
#
_symmetry.space_group_name_H-M   'P 1'
#
loop_
_entity.id
_entity.type
_entity.pdbx_description
1 polymer ?
#
loop_
_entity_poly.entity_id
_entity_poly.type
_entity_poly.pdbx_seq_one_letter_code
_entity_poly.pdbx_strand_id
1 'polypeptide(L)'
;MSKYGEKFEKALEQVLKIKFRVRLIAIIICLAILALDLILTFSLMFIENDEGSAIINDLIGGTEALSVALSYVLGTLMLIGIFFPIGIILYCSLNKIRAKSIFNKVMNRTCSIAYYLDEKEASKSLKKEFKIRLKDKDRDWIIKTTDAYYDKCEELKKKYEMSPNESENERSGKGGFDGWLLQEIGWFLLGFLVTIITIGICFPVAYCWMLRWNYKHTLYDGKRLTFDGNASQLIGKWICWLLLCIPTIGIFALFIPKKLMNWKVSHLHLAGEQPYLGGIFKANPIVYVLVMLGCSLLNLLTLTLLKPIFVTWKNRYIQNRLVIDGRRMEFDGNGIQLLGKYILWSLLKIITIGIYGFFVHIRMKKWISKHTHMKPGYSQIKVI
;
A
#
# COMPACT_ATOMS: atom_id res chain seq x y z
N MET A 1 -13.01 -11.91 -24.25
CA MET A 1 -13.01 -11.07 -23.05
C MET A 1 -11.90 -11.57 -22.14
N SER A 2 -11.01 -10.69 -21.68
CA SER A 2 -9.84 -11.05 -20.88
C SER A 2 -10.25 -11.64 -19.53
N LYS A 3 -9.49 -12.62 -19.04
CA LYS A 3 -9.66 -13.24 -17.72
C LYS A 3 -9.47 -12.25 -16.57
N TYR A 4 -8.71 -11.18 -16.81
CA TYR A 4 -8.53 -10.10 -15.86
C TYR A 4 -9.77 -9.18 -15.78
N GLY A 5 -10.65 -9.18 -16.79
CA GLY A 5 -11.93 -8.47 -16.80
C GLY A 5 -11.90 -7.11 -17.51
N GLU A 6 -13.08 -6.52 -17.69
CA GLU A 6 -13.31 -5.33 -18.52
C GLU A 6 -12.47 -4.11 -18.10
N LYS A 7 -12.19 -3.96 -16.80
CA LYS A 7 -11.33 -2.88 -16.28
C LYS A 7 -9.91 -2.93 -16.86
N PHE A 8 -9.36 -4.13 -17.06
CA PHE A 8 -8.04 -4.28 -17.68
C PHE A 8 -8.10 -4.00 -19.18
N GLU A 9 -9.12 -4.48 -19.88
CA GLU A 9 -9.30 -4.20 -21.30
C GLU A 9 -9.41 -2.69 -21.57
N LYS A 10 -10.25 -1.98 -20.80
CA LYS A 10 -10.37 -0.51 -20.88
C LYS A 10 -9.04 0.18 -20.59
N ALA A 11 -8.29 -0.27 -19.59
CA ALA A 11 -6.98 0.27 -19.27
C ALA A 11 -5.96 0.01 -20.40
N LEU A 12 -5.93 -1.19 -20.96
CA LEU A 12 -5.07 -1.58 -22.07
C LEU A 12 -5.38 -0.73 -23.30
N GLU A 13 -6.65 -0.60 -23.67
CA GLU A 13 -7.07 0.28 -24.76
C GLU A 13 -6.64 1.73 -24.54
N GLN A 14 -6.75 2.26 -23.32
CA GLN A 14 -6.31 3.61 -23.01
C GLN A 14 -4.79 3.80 -23.09
N VAL A 15 -4.02 2.74 -22.83
CA VAL A 15 -2.56 2.73 -22.98
C VAL A 15 -2.16 2.63 -24.45
N LEU A 16 -2.86 1.81 -25.24
CA LEU A 16 -2.61 1.60 -26.67
C LEU A 16 -3.09 2.76 -27.55
N LYS A 17 -4.24 3.34 -27.22
CA LYS A 17 -4.80 4.52 -27.91
C LYS A 17 -3.96 5.74 -27.57
N ILE A 18 -3.16 6.18 -28.54
CA ILE A 18 -2.44 7.45 -28.50
C ILE A 18 -3.47 8.59 -28.66
N LYS A 19 -4.19 8.92 -27.58
CA LYS A 19 -4.85 10.24 -27.44
C LYS A 19 -3.82 11.31 -27.01
N PHE A 20 -2.54 11.12 -27.31
CA PHE A 20 -1.50 12.06 -26.91
C PHE A 20 -1.77 13.45 -27.48
N ARG A 21 -2.11 13.55 -28.77
CA ARG A 21 -2.39 14.84 -29.41
C ARG A 21 -3.61 15.55 -28.82
N VAL A 22 -4.75 14.88 -28.68
CA VAL A 22 -5.97 15.48 -28.12
C VAL A 22 -5.79 15.92 -26.65
N ARG A 23 -5.05 15.13 -25.85
CA ARG A 23 -4.75 15.48 -24.45
C ARG A 23 -3.73 16.60 -24.34
N LEU A 24 -2.71 16.59 -25.21
CA LEU A 24 -1.72 17.66 -25.26
C LEU A 24 -2.41 18.97 -25.63
N ILE A 25 -3.30 18.95 -26.62
CA ILE A 25 -4.12 20.11 -27.00
C ILE A 25 -4.99 20.56 -25.82
N ALA A 26 -5.69 19.64 -25.13
CA ALA A 26 -6.50 20.00 -23.96
C ALA A 26 -5.67 20.61 -22.82
N ILE A 27 -4.48 20.07 -22.54
CA ILE A 27 -3.56 20.61 -21.52
C ILE A 27 -3.04 21.99 -21.96
N ILE A 28 -2.65 22.17 -23.22
CA ILE A 28 -2.19 23.46 -23.77
C ILE A 28 -3.30 24.50 -23.66
N ILE A 29 -4.54 24.16 -24.04
CA ILE A 29 -5.70 25.06 -23.92
C ILE A 29 -5.93 25.43 -22.45
N CYS A 30 -5.92 24.47 -21.53
CA CYS A 30 -6.08 24.74 -20.10
C CYS A 30 -4.94 25.61 -19.52
N LEU A 31 -3.69 25.40 -19.95
CA LEU A 31 -2.55 26.24 -19.56
C LEU A 31 -2.67 27.66 -20.12
N ALA A 32 -3.17 27.81 -21.36
CA ALA A 32 -3.43 29.11 -21.96
C ALA A 32 -4.53 29.88 -21.22
N ILE A 33 -5.61 29.20 -20.81
CA ILE A 33 -6.67 29.79 -19.98
C ILE A 33 -6.10 30.24 -18.63
N LEU A 34 -5.32 29.40 -17.95
CA LEU A 34 -4.68 29.77 -16.68
C LEU A 34 -3.72 30.96 -16.81
N ALA A 35 -2.96 31.02 -17.92
CA ALA A 35 -2.08 32.14 -18.18
C ALA A 35 -2.86 33.44 -18.46
N LEU A 36 -3.96 33.35 -19.22
CA LEU A 36 -4.85 34.48 -19.49
C LEU A 36 -5.49 34.99 -18.19
N ASP A 37 -5.99 34.09 -17.34
CA ASP A 37 -6.57 34.44 -16.04
C ASP A 37 -5.53 35.10 -15.12
N LEU A 38 -4.29 34.58 -15.10
CA LEU A 38 -3.19 35.18 -14.34
C LEU A 38 -2.83 36.58 -14.85
N ILE A 39 -2.76 36.77 -16.18
CA ILE A 39 -2.50 38.07 -16.82
C ILE A 39 -3.63 39.05 -16.49
N LEU A 40 -4.89 38.63 -16.62
CA LEU A 40 -6.04 39.47 -16.32
C LEU A 40 -6.06 39.89 -14.84
N THR A 41 -5.75 38.96 -13.93
CA THR A 41 -5.63 39.22 -12.49
C THR A 41 -4.49 40.20 -12.20
N PHE A 42 -3.34 40.01 -12.84
CA PHE A 42 -2.18 40.90 -12.69
C PHE A 42 -2.52 42.29 -13.25
N SER A 43 -3.06 42.40 -14.46
CA SER A 43 -3.48 43.67 -15.05
C SER A 43 -4.50 44.41 -14.19
N LEU A 44 -5.49 43.72 -13.61
CA LEU A 44 -6.45 44.34 -12.67
C LEU A 44 -5.80 44.83 -11.36
N MET A 45 -4.67 44.25 -10.94
CA MET A 45 -3.93 44.66 -9.76
C MET A 45 -3.10 45.94 -9.98
N PHE A 46 -2.70 46.24 -11.22
CA PHE A 46 -1.88 47.42 -11.57
C PHE A 46 -2.70 48.61 -12.11
N ILE A 47 -4.02 48.46 -12.18
CA ILE A 47 -4.93 49.53 -12.60
C ILE A 47 -5.41 50.27 -11.32
N GLU A 48 -4.60 51.22 -10.85
CA GLU A 48 -4.94 52.21 -9.80
C GLU A 48 -5.25 53.57 -10.46
N ASN A 49 -6.25 54.29 -9.94
CA ASN A 49 -6.55 55.68 -10.32
C ASN A 49 -5.50 56.66 -9.76
N ASP A 50 -5.47 57.90 -10.25
CA ASP A 50 -4.58 59.00 -9.81
C ASP A 50 -4.60 59.28 -8.29
N GLU A 51 -5.62 58.80 -7.57
CA GLU A 51 -5.76 58.93 -6.10
C GLU A 51 -5.32 57.67 -5.31
N GLY A 52 -4.78 56.64 -5.98
CA GLY A 52 -4.38 55.38 -5.34
C GLY A 52 -5.53 54.45 -4.96
N SER A 53 -6.74 54.68 -5.50
CA SER A 53 -7.90 53.79 -5.35
C SER A 53 -8.08 52.91 -6.60
N ALA A 54 -8.59 51.68 -6.44
CA ALA A 54 -8.83 50.80 -7.57
C ALA A 54 -9.94 51.37 -8.49
N ILE A 55 -9.67 51.49 -9.80
CA ILE A 55 -10.56 52.10 -10.82
C ILE A 55 -11.96 51.47 -10.89
N ILE A 56 -12.11 50.25 -10.36
CA ILE A 56 -13.40 49.54 -10.26
C ILE A 56 -14.46 50.37 -9.52
N ASN A 57 -14.05 51.23 -8.58
CA ASN A 57 -14.97 52.11 -7.84
C ASN A 57 -15.55 53.25 -8.71
N ASP A 58 -14.75 53.83 -9.61
CA ASP A 58 -15.16 54.96 -10.46
C ASP A 58 -15.97 54.51 -11.68
N LEU A 59 -15.72 53.32 -12.20
CA LEU A 59 -16.38 52.83 -13.42
C LEU A 59 -17.88 52.49 -13.23
N ILE A 60 -18.34 52.31 -11.98
CA ILE A 60 -19.64 51.68 -11.69
C ILE A 60 -20.62 52.64 -10.99
N GLY A 61 -20.15 53.79 -10.48
CA GLY A 61 -21.03 54.81 -9.88
C GLY A 61 -21.93 54.29 -8.76
N GLY A 62 -21.47 53.27 -8.01
CA GLY A 62 -22.24 52.57 -6.98
C GLY A 62 -21.69 52.79 -5.57
N THR A 63 -22.53 52.54 -4.56
CA THR A 63 -22.17 52.63 -3.13
C THR A 63 -21.02 51.67 -2.77
N GLU A 64 -20.23 51.98 -1.73
CA GLU A 64 -19.09 51.16 -1.28
C GLU A 64 -19.44 49.68 -1.05
N ALA A 65 -20.68 49.38 -0.64
CA ALA A 65 -21.14 48.01 -0.45
C ALA A 65 -21.22 47.22 -1.78
N LEU A 66 -21.55 47.88 -2.88
CA LEU A 66 -21.71 47.26 -4.20
C LEU A 66 -20.35 46.95 -4.85
N SER A 67 -19.34 47.81 -4.63
CA SER A 67 -17.98 47.55 -5.10
C SER A 67 -17.30 46.42 -4.33
N VAL A 68 -17.51 46.31 -3.01
CA VAL A 68 -17.04 45.17 -2.21
C VAL A 68 -17.72 43.87 -2.67
N ALA A 69 -19.04 43.87 -2.87
CA ALA A 69 -19.75 42.67 -3.34
C ALA A 69 -19.24 42.21 -4.72
N LEU A 70 -18.98 43.14 -5.64
CA LEU A 70 -18.44 42.83 -6.97
C LEU A 70 -17.00 42.32 -6.92
N SER A 71 -16.14 42.83 -6.04
CA SER A 71 -14.77 42.31 -5.89
C SER A 71 -14.76 40.87 -5.38
N TYR A 72 -15.67 40.51 -4.47
CA TYR A 72 -15.89 39.12 -4.05
C TYR A 72 -16.44 38.24 -5.19
N VAL A 73 -17.38 38.74 -6.00
CA VAL A 73 -17.91 38.01 -7.16
C VAL A 73 -16.83 37.80 -8.23
N LEU A 74 -16.01 38.82 -8.52
CA LEU A 74 -14.86 38.70 -9.42
C LEU A 74 -13.82 37.72 -8.89
N GLY A 75 -13.47 37.82 -7.60
CA GLY A 75 -12.54 36.88 -6.96
C GLY A 75 -13.03 35.43 -6.98
N THR A 76 -14.34 35.20 -6.78
CA THR A 76 -14.93 33.86 -6.86
C THR A 76 -14.99 33.33 -8.29
N LEU A 77 -15.29 34.17 -9.29
CA LEU A 77 -15.24 33.81 -10.72
C LEU A 77 -13.80 33.47 -11.16
N MET A 78 -12.80 34.21 -10.70
CA MET A 78 -11.38 33.94 -10.94
C MET A 78 -10.95 32.59 -10.35
N LEU A 79 -11.40 32.26 -9.13
CA LEU A 79 -11.13 30.96 -8.52
C LEU A 79 -11.75 29.81 -9.33
N ILE A 80 -12.98 29.97 -9.84
CA ILE A 80 -13.62 28.98 -10.72
C ILE A 80 -12.83 28.81 -12.03
N GLY A 81 -12.35 29.92 -12.62
CA GLY A 81 -11.48 29.96 -13.79
C GLY A 81 -10.18 29.19 -13.62
N ILE A 82 -9.63 29.14 -12.39
CA ILE A 82 -8.41 28.39 -12.07
C ILE A 82 -8.71 26.91 -11.75
N PHE A 83 -9.72 26.62 -10.93
CA PHE A 83 -9.99 25.26 -10.46
C PHE A 83 -10.50 24.32 -11.56
N PHE A 84 -11.30 24.83 -12.50
CA PHE A 84 -11.86 24.02 -13.59
C PHE A 84 -10.78 23.46 -14.54
N PRO A 85 -9.87 24.26 -15.13
CA PRO A 85 -8.78 23.76 -15.98
C PRO A 85 -7.79 22.90 -15.19
N ILE A 86 -7.47 23.25 -13.94
CA ILE A 86 -6.62 22.40 -13.07
C ILE A 86 -7.29 21.03 -12.87
N GLY A 87 -8.59 20.99 -12.61
CA GLY A 87 -9.37 19.76 -12.46
C GLY A 87 -9.33 18.89 -13.72
N ILE A 88 -9.44 19.49 -14.91
CA ILE A 88 -9.35 18.79 -16.20
C ILE A 88 -7.93 18.24 -16.43
N ILE A 89 -6.89 19.04 -16.18
CA ILE A 89 -5.49 18.62 -16.29
C ILE A 89 -5.20 17.45 -15.35
N LEU A 90 -5.64 17.55 -14.09
CA LEU A 90 -5.48 16.50 -13.09
C LEU A 90 -6.24 15.24 -13.49
N TYR A 91 -7.51 15.35 -13.91
CA TYR A 91 -8.30 14.22 -14.38
C TYR A 91 -7.62 13.50 -15.55
N CYS A 92 -7.15 14.24 -16.55
CA CYS A 92 -6.46 13.69 -17.71
C CYS A 92 -5.15 12.99 -17.34
N SER A 93 -4.36 13.60 -16.45
CA SER A 93 -3.08 13.09 -15.98
C SER A 93 -3.25 11.83 -15.11
N LEU A 94 -4.15 11.89 -14.13
CA LEU A 94 -4.45 10.79 -13.21
C LEU A 94 -5.05 9.59 -13.93
N ASN A 95 -5.92 9.81 -14.93
CA ASN A 95 -6.52 8.71 -15.69
C ASN A 95 -5.46 7.91 -16.47
N LYS A 96 -4.49 8.58 -17.11
CA LYS A 96 -3.36 7.93 -17.79
C LYS A 96 -2.48 7.15 -16.81
N ILE A 97 -2.14 7.77 -15.68
CA ILE A 97 -1.34 7.12 -14.63
C ILE A 97 -2.06 5.88 -14.12
N ARG A 98 -3.39 5.96 -13.92
CA ARG A 98 -4.23 4.84 -13.49
C ARG A 98 -4.25 3.71 -14.50
N ALA A 99 -4.49 3.99 -15.78
CA ALA A 99 -4.48 2.98 -16.84
C ALA A 99 -3.12 2.28 -16.96
N LYS A 100 -2.04 3.06 -16.99
CA LYS A 100 -0.66 2.53 -17.01
C LYS A 100 -0.34 1.70 -15.76
N SER A 101 -0.83 2.12 -14.61
CA SER A 101 -0.68 1.38 -13.35
C SER A 101 -1.40 0.03 -13.40
N ILE A 102 -2.64 -0.02 -13.90
CA ILE A 102 -3.40 -1.28 -14.07
C ILE A 102 -2.68 -2.21 -15.04
N PHE A 103 -2.28 -1.71 -16.21
CA PHE A 103 -1.51 -2.49 -17.18
C PHE A 103 -0.22 -3.06 -16.58
N ASN A 104 0.58 -2.21 -15.93
CA ASN A 104 1.83 -2.62 -15.30
C ASN A 104 1.62 -3.69 -14.23
N LYS A 105 0.50 -3.65 -13.48
CA LYS A 105 0.20 -4.69 -12.48
C LYS A 105 -0.05 -6.04 -13.14
N VAL A 106 -0.86 -6.09 -14.21
CA VAL A 106 -1.14 -7.34 -14.93
C VAL A 106 0.13 -7.86 -15.59
N MET A 107 0.86 -7.01 -16.31
CA MET A 107 2.14 -7.37 -16.93
C MET A 107 3.16 -7.90 -15.91
N ASN A 108 3.33 -7.20 -14.77
CA ASN A 108 4.24 -7.65 -13.71
C ASN A 108 3.78 -8.98 -13.11
N ARG A 109 2.46 -9.21 -12.99
CA ARG A 109 1.92 -10.50 -12.56
C ARG A 109 2.27 -11.59 -13.55
N THR A 110 2.02 -11.40 -14.83
CA THR A 110 2.38 -12.37 -15.88
C THR A 110 3.88 -12.67 -15.85
N CYS A 111 4.72 -11.65 -15.75
CA CYS A 111 6.17 -11.84 -15.63
C CYS A 111 6.58 -12.55 -14.33
N SER A 112 5.87 -12.33 -13.22
CA SER A 112 6.12 -13.05 -11.97
C SER A 112 5.75 -14.53 -12.07
N ILE A 113 4.64 -14.84 -12.74
CA ILE A 113 4.23 -16.22 -13.00
C ILE A 113 5.31 -16.90 -13.85
N ALA A 114 5.71 -16.28 -14.96
CA ALA A 114 6.79 -16.78 -15.81
C ALA A 114 8.10 -16.97 -15.04
N TYR A 115 8.44 -16.07 -14.12
CA TYR A 115 9.65 -16.18 -13.28
C TYR A 115 9.65 -17.45 -12.42
N TYR A 116 8.50 -17.78 -11.83
CA TYR A 116 8.37 -18.94 -10.93
C TYR A 116 8.18 -20.26 -11.68
N LEU A 117 7.64 -20.24 -12.90
CA LEU A 117 7.34 -21.45 -13.67
C LEU A 117 8.37 -21.78 -14.74
N ASP A 118 8.84 -20.77 -15.48
CA ASP A 118 9.65 -20.90 -16.69
C ASP A 118 11.04 -20.25 -16.51
N GLU A 119 11.45 -20.05 -15.25
CA GLU A 119 12.72 -19.47 -14.81
C GLU A 119 12.91 -17.95 -15.06
N LYS A 120 14.01 -17.43 -14.52
CA LYS A 120 14.35 -16.00 -14.53
C LYS A 120 14.55 -15.44 -15.94
N GLU A 121 15.00 -16.26 -16.88
CA GLU A 121 15.26 -15.85 -18.26
C GLU A 121 13.99 -15.62 -19.05
N ALA A 122 13.00 -16.52 -18.93
CA ALA A 122 11.70 -16.37 -19.55
C ALA A 122 10.96 -15.11 -19.05
N SER A 123 11.06 -14.80 -17.76
CA SER A 123 10.49 -13.56 -17.22
C SER A 123 11.11 -12.30 -17.84
N LYS A 124 12.44 -12.30 -18.04
CA LYS A 124 13.16 -11.18 -18.65
C LYS A 124 12.83 -11.04 -20.14
N SER A 125 12.78 -12.15 -20.89
CA SER A 125 12.43 -12.14 -22.32
C SER A 125 10.99 -11.66 -22.51
N LEU A 126 10.06 -12.20 -21.72
CA LEU A 126 8.66 -11.82 -21.74
C LEU A 126 8.47 -10.32 -21.44
N LYS A 127 9.20 -9.79 -20.45
CA LYS A 127 9.16 -8.35 -20.14
C LYS A 127 9.71 -7.48 -21.28
N LYS A 128 10.70 -7.96 -22.05
CA LYS A 128 11.18 -7.27 -23.26
C LYS A 128 10.12 -7.34 -24.36
N GLU A 129 9.51 -8.49 -24.57
CA GLU A 129 8.48 -8.69 -25.58
C GLU A 129 7.24 -7.82 -25.32
N PHE A 130 6.77 -7.73 -24.07
CA PHE A 130 5.71 -6.80 -23.70
C PHE A 130 6.00 -5.35 -24.11
N LYS A 131 7.25 -4.88 -24.00
CA LYS A 131 7.61 -3.52 -24.41
C LYS A 131 7.55 -3.33 -25.92
N ILE A 132 7.99 -4.34 -26.68
CA ILE A 132 7.96 -4.35 -28.15
C ILE A 132 6.51 -4.35 -28.62
N ARG A 133 5.71 -5.31 -28.14
CA ARG A 133 4.30 -5.46 -28.50
C ARG A 133 3.45 -4.27 -28.10
N LEU A 134 3.78 -3.60 -26.99
CA LEU A 134 3.15 -2.34 -26.60
C LEU A 134 3.45 -1.20 -27.58
N LYS A 135 4.67 -1.16 -28.15
CA LYS A 135 5.06 -0.18 -29.18
C LYS A 135 4.34 -0.47 -30.50
N ASP A 136 4.24 -1.74 -30.86
CA ASP A 136 3.56 -2.23 -32.07
C ASP A 136 2.03 -2.18 -31.96
N LYS A 137 1.53 -1.86 -30.75
CA LYS A 137 0.11 -1.81 -30.39
C LYS A 137 -0.65 -3.14 -30.56
N ASP A 138 0.07 -4.25 -30.41
CA ASP A 138 -0.46 -5.60 -30.55
C ASP A 138 -1.31 -5.99 -29.32
N ARG A 139 -2.58 -5.58 -29.33
CA ARG A 139 -3.53 -5.82 -28.24
C ARG A 139 -3.80 -7.31 -28.04
N ASP A 140 -3.96 -8.04 -29.12
CA ASP A 140 -4.44 -9.42 -29.09
C ASP A 140 -3.35 -10.35 -28.55
N TRP A 141 -2.09 -10.10 -28.92
CA TRP A 141 -0.97 -10.81 -28.30
C TRP A 141 -0.90 -10.54 -26.79
N ILE A 142 -1.07 -9.29 -26.35
CA ILE A 142 -1.02 -8.93 -24.92
C ILE A 142 -2.10 -9.71 -24.15
N ILE A 143 -3.35 -9.68 -24.64
CA ILE A 143 -4.47 -10.36 -23.97
C ILE A 143 -4.25 -11.86 -23.97
N LYS A 144 -3.95 -12.46 -25.13
CA LYS A 144 -3.72 -13.90 -25.28
C LYS A 144 -2.63 -14.39 -24.34
N THR A 145 -1.52 -13.65 -24.25
CA THR A 145 -0.39 -13.99 -23.39
C THR A 145 -0.78 -13.87 -21.92
N THR A 146 -1.44 -12.76 -21.52
CA THR A 146 -1.86 -12.58 -20.12
C THR A 146 -2.86 -13.64 -19.67
N ASP A 147 -3.81 -14.01 -20.54
CA ASP A 147 -4.83 -15.01 -20.23
C ASP A 147 -4.24 -16.44 -20.19
N ALA A 148 -3.28 -16.76 -21.08
CA ALA A 148 -2.59 -18.06 -21.06
C ALA A 148 -1.87 -18.31 -19.72
N TYR A 149 -1.14 -17.32 -19.20
CA TYR A 149 -0.50 -17.43 -17.89
C TYR A 149 -1.51 -17.43 -16.73
N TYR A 150 -2.66 -16.75 -16.89
CA TYR A 150 -3.75 -16.84 -15.91
C TYR A 150 -4.30 -18.26 -15.81
N ASP A 151 -4.54 -18.91 -16.96
CA ASP A 151 -5.07 -20.27 -17.02
C ASP A 151 -4.04 -21.30 -16.50
N LYS A 152 -2.75 -21.16 -16.86
CA LYS A 152 -1.65 -21.95 -16.29
C LYS A 152 -1.61 -21.88 -14.75
N CYS A 153 -1.88 -20.70 -14.17
CA CYS A 153 -1.98 -20.56 -12.71
C CYS A 153 -3.18 -21.29 -12.10
N GLU A 154 -4.37 -21.20 -12.71
CA GLU A 154 -5.57 -21.89 -12.21
C GLU A 154 -5.43 -23.41 -12.35
N GLU A 155 -4.81 -23.90 -13.42
CA GLU A 155 -4.50 -25.33 -13.60
C GLU A 155 -3.55 -25.84 -12.51
N LEU A 156 -2.45 -25.12 -12.26
CA LEU A 156 -1.52 -25.47 -11.19
C LEU A 156 -2.22 -25.44 -9.83
N LYS A 157 -2.98 -24.38 -9.55
CA LYS A 157 -3.75 -24.28 -8.31
C LYS A 157 -4.67 -25.49 -8.12
N LYS A 158 -5.42 -25.90 -9.15
CA LYS A 158 -6.26 -27.10 -9.11
C LYS A 158 -5.45 -28.36 -8.86
N LYS A 159 -4.28 -28.50 -9.51
CA LYS A 159 -3.37 -29.63 -9.30
C LYS A 159 -2.93 -29.73 -7.83
N TYR A 160 -2.52 -28.60 -7.23
CA TYR A 160 -2.16 -28.55 -5.81
C TYR A 160 -3.34 -28.84 -4.88
N GLU A 161 -4.54 -28.35 -5.19
CA GLU A 161 -5.76 -28.66 -4.42
C GLU A 161 -6.13 -30.15 -4.47
N MET A 162 -5.83 -30.84 -5.58
CA MET A 162 -6.07 -32.28 -5.74
C MET A 162 -4.97 -33.17 -5.11
N SER A 163 -3.74 -32.67 -5.01
CA SER A 163 -2.61 -33.37 -4.37
C SER A 163 -2.03 -32.52 -3.24
N PRO A 164 -2.73 -32.40 -2.10
CA PRO A 164 -2.24 -31.63 -0.98
C PRO A 164 -0.92 -32.22 -0.46
N ASN A 165 0.08 -31.38 -0.22
CA ASN A 165 1.37 -31.84 0.31
C ASN A 165 1.16 -32.40 1.74
N GLU A 166 1.94 -33.39 2.20
CA GLU A 166 1.83 -33.92 3.59
C GLU A 166 1.85 -32.83 4.68
N SER A 167 2.56 -31.72 4.42
CA SER A 167 2.56 -30.49 5.24
C SER A 167 1.20 -29.77 5.39
N GLU A 168 0.17 -30.22 4.69
CA GLU A 168 -1.16 -29.60 4.59
C GLU A 168 -2.18 -30.29 5.50
N ASN A 169 -1.98 -31.57 5.82
CA ASN A 169 -2.89 -32.35 6.66
C ASN A 169 -2.64 -32.19 8.16
N GLU A 170 -1.43 -31.80 8.56
CA GLU A 170 -1.16 -31.46 9.94
C GLU A 170 -1.03 -29.95 10.09
N ARG A 171 -1.90 -29.37 10.91
CA ARG A 171 -1.47 -28.24 11.75
C ARG A 171 -0.29 -28.78 12.53
N SER A 172 0.93 -28.68 11.99
CA SER A 172 2.09 -29.29 12.61
C SER A 172 2.28 -28.74 14.03
N GLY A 173 1.65 -27.59 14.35
CA GLY A 173 1.76 -26.91 15.63
C GLY A 173 3.18 -26.37 15.87
N LYS A 174 4.08 -26.57 14.89
CA LYS A 174 5.47 -26.14 14.86
C LYS A 174 5.56 -24.69 14.39
N GLY A 175 4.70 -23.82 14.93
CA GLY A 175 4.89 -22.38 14.80
C GLY A 175 6.00 -21.93 15.76
N GLY A 176 6.89 -21.08 15.28
CA GLY A 176 8.11 -20.75 16.01
C GLY A 176 8.75 -19.46 15.55
N PHE A 177 9.65 -18.95 16.38
CA PHE A 177 10.50 -17.82 16.03
C PHE A 177 11.92 -18.10 16.53
N ASP A 178 12.87 -18.26 15.62
CA ASP A 178 14.26 -18.66 15.91
C ASP A 178 15.24 -17.47 15.93
N GLY A 179 14.71 -16.24 15.87
CA GLY A 179 15.52 -15.03 15.85
C GLY A 179 16.26 -14.78 17.15
N TRP A 180 17.52 -14.35 17.02
CA TRP A 180 18.37 -14.00 18.16
C TRP A 180 18.13 -12.57 18.65
N LEU A 181 18.15 -12.37 19.97
CA LEU A 181 17.79 -11.10 20.60
C LEU A 181 18.73 -9.95 20.24
N LEU A 182 20.05 -10.19 20.28
CA LEU A 182 21.04 -9.15 20.03
C LEU A 182 21.00 -8.66 18.58
N GLN A 183 20.69 -9.55 17.64
CA GLN A 183 20.42 -9.16 16.25
C GLN A 183 19.18 -8.26 16.14
N GLU A 184 18.09 -8.58 16.84
CA GLU A 184 16.88 -7.73 16.82
C GLU A 184 17.19 -6.32 17.30
N ILE A 185 17.89 -6.21 18.43
CA ILE A 185 18.28 -4.94 19.02
C ILE A 185 19.21 -4.17 18.08
N GLY A 186 20.18 -4.84 17.46
CA GLY A 186 21.08 -4.23 16.47
C GLY A 186 20.33 -3.63 15.28
N TRP A 187 19.39 -4.37 14.68
CA TRP A 187 18.57 -3.85 13.57
C TRP A 187 17.63 -2.74 14.01
N PHE A 188 17.06 -2.82 15.20
CA PHE A 188 16.21 -1.78 15.75
C PHE A 188 16.99 -0.48 15.99
N LEU A 189 18.15 -0.56 16.63
CA LEU A 189 19.01 0.58 16.92
C LEU A 189 19.52 1.24 15.63
N LEU A 190 19.98 0.43 14.68
CA LEU A 190 20.40 0.92 13.37
C LEU A 190 19.25 1.62 12.64
N GLY A 191 18.06 1.01 12.63
CA GLY A 191 16.88 1.59 12.03
C GLY A 191 16.46 2.90 12.69
N PHE A 192 16.53 2.98 14.02
CA PHE A 192 16.22 4.17 14.80
C PHE A 192 17.22 5.31 14.50
N LEU A 193 18.52 5.00 14.52
CA LEU A 193 19.59 5.97 14.21
C LEU A 193 19.41 6.55 12.80
N VAL A 194 19.21 5.70 11.79
CA VAL A 194 18.98 6.13 10.40
C VAL A 194 17.72 6.98 10.30
N THR A 195 16.65 6.61 11.01
CA THR A 195 15.39 7.38 10.98
C THR A 195 15.55 8.76 11.62
N ILE A 196 16.31 8.89 12.71
CA ILE A 196 16.58 10.19 13.36
C ILE A 196 17.45 11.08 12.47
N ILE A 197 18.59 10.56 11.99
CA ILE A 197 19.53 11.33 11.17
C ILE A 197 18.86 11.86 9.89
N THR A 198 17.92 11.10 9.33
CA THR A 198 17.23 11.45 8.09
C THR A 198 15.89 12.16 8.31
N ILE A 199 15.57 12.57 9.54
CA ILE A 199 14.32 13.25 9.91
C ILE A 199 13.10 12.44 9.40
N GLY A 200 13.13 11.13 9.60
CA GLY A 200 12.04 10.22 9.25
C GLY A 200 11.96 9.79 7.77
N ILE A 201 12.73 10.39 6.85
CA ILE A 201 12.64 10.10 5.42
C ILE A 201 13.04 8.65 5.10
N CYS A 202 14.06 8.12 5.80
CA CYS A 202 14.51 6.74 5.61
C CYS A 202 13.81 5.71 6.52
N PHE A 203 12.72 6.07 7.21
CA PHE A 203 11.86 5.12 7.92
C PHE A 203 11.46 3.87 7.10
N PRO A 204 10.98 3.98 5.83
CA PRO A 204 10.63 2.80 5.03
C PRO A 204 11.82 1.86 4.77
N VAL A 205 13.05 2.37 4.72
CA VAL A 205 14.26 1.55 4.56
C VAL A 205 14.51 0.73 5.81
N ALA A 206 14.54 1.41 6.97
CA ALA A 206 14.68 0.77 8.28
C ALA A 206 13.59 -0.29 8.51
N TYR A 207 12.35 0.03 8.12
CA TYR A 207 11.23 -0.89 8.19
C TYR A 207 11.46 -2.15 7.35
N CYS A 208 11.97 -2.03 6.12
CA CYS A 208 12.28 -3.18 5.27
C CYS A 208 13.36 -4.09 5.87
N TRP A 209 14.41 -3.53 6.45
CA TRP A 209 15.46 -4.32 7.13
C TRP A 209 14.88 -5.13 8.29
N MET A 210 14.10 -4.46 9.15
CA MET A 210 13.45 -5.11 10.28
C MET A 210 12.43 -6.18 9.84
N LEU A 211 11.66 -5.94 8.78
CA LEU A 211 10.74 -6.93 8.23
C LEU A 211 11.48 -8.15 7.68
N ARG A 212 12.55 -7.94 6.90
CA ARG A 212 13.35 -9.02 6.32
C ARG A 212 13.95 -9.90 7.41
N TRP A 213 14.49 -9.29 8.47
CA TRP A 213 15.00 -10.04 9.61
C TRP A 213 13.90 -10.78 10.37
N ASN A 214 12.78 -10.11 10.70
CA ASN A 214 11.68 -10.73 11.44
C ASN A 214 11.07 -11.93 10.71
N TYR A 215 10.73 -11.77 9.43
CA TYR A 215 10.06 -12.83 8.67
C TYR A 215 10.98 -14.01 8.37
N LYS A 216 12.26 -13.76 8.07
CA LYS A 216 13.26 -14.83 7.91
C LYS A 216 13.33 -15.78 9.11
N HIS A 217 13.04 -15.25 10.30
CA HIS A 217 13.06 -16.01 11.56
C HIS A 217 11.67 -16.42 12.06
N THR A 218 10.62 -16.30 11.24
CA THR A 218 9.26 -16.66 11.62
C THR A 218 8.82 -17.94 10.88
N LEU A 219 8.25 -18.88 11.63
CA LEU A 219 7.73 -20.17 11.15
C LEU A 219 6.24 -20.27 11.44
N TYR A 220 5.44 -20.50 10.40
CA TYR A 220 4.00 -20.83 10.51
C TYR A 220 3.79 -22.27 10.07
N ASP A 221 3.21 -23.09 10.96
CA ASP A 221 3.04 -24.54 10.76
C ASP A 221 4.27 -25.26 10.16
N GLY A 222 5.48 -24.86 10.58
CA GLY A 222 6.74 -25.45 10.08
C GLY A 222 7.25 -24.86 8.75
N LYS A 223 6.49 -23.98 8.09
CA LYS A 223 6.93 -23.27 6.88
C LYS A 223 7.55 -21.92 7.26
N ARG A 224 8.77 -21.66 6.77
CA ARG A 224 9.48 -20.41 7.04
C ARG A 224 8.98 -19.30 6.12
N LEU A 225 8.80 -18.11 6.68
CA LEU A 225 8.46 -16.92 5.89
C LEU A 225 9.71 -16.32 5.25
N THR A 226 9.55 -15.81 4.04
CA THR A 226 10.57 -15.01 3.34
C THR A 226 9.96 -13.69 2.90
N PHE A 227 10.77 -12.63 2.90
CA PHE A 227 10.33 -11.29 2.54
C PHE A 227 11.24 -10.71 1.46
N ASP A 228 10.70 -10.52 0.26
CA ASP A 228 11.43 -10.08 -0.93
C ASP A 228 11.23 -8.58 -1.24
N GLY A 229 10.58 -7.85 -0.33
CA GLY A 229 10.28 -6.44 -0.50
C GLY A 229 11.51 -5.56 -0.69
N ASN A 230 11.43 -4.66 -1.68
CA ASN A 230 12.48 -3.69 -1.99
C ASN A 230 12.23 -2.35 -1.31
N ALA A 231 13.24 -1.83 -0.62
CA ALA A 231 13.16 -0.55 0.09
C ALA A 231 12.89 0.64 -0.85
N SER A 232 13.50 0.65 -2.04
CA SER A 232 13.28 1.70 -3.05
C SER A 232 11.83 1.76 -3.54
N GLN A 233 11.19 0.60 -3.69
CA GLN A 233 9.78 0.53 -4.06
C GLN A 233 8.86 1.06 -2.96
N LEU A 234 9.21 0.81 -1.69
CA LEU A 234 8.45 1.34 -0.55
C LEU A 234 8.65 2.85 -0.41
N ILE A 235 9.89 3.37 -0.53
CA ILE A 235 10.17 4.81 -0.48
C ILE A 235 9.33 5.57 -1.50
N GLY A 236 9.28 5.10 -2.75
CA GLY A 236 8.47 5.75 -3.78
C GLY A 236 6.98 5.82 -3.41
N LYS A 237 6.42 4.74 -2.84
CA LYS A 237 5.03 4.75 -2.34
C LYS A 237 4.86 5.65 -1.11
N TRP A 238 5.83 5.65 -0.20
CA TRP A 238 5.83 6.40 1.05
C TRP A 238 5.81 7.91 0.79
N ILE A 239 6.68 8.40 -0.10
CA ILE A 239 6.71 9.81 -0.51
C ILE A 239 5.37 10.21 -1.16
N CYS A 240 4.83 9.39 -2.06
CA CYS A 240 3.51 9.66 -2.64
C CYS A 240 2.40 9.73 -1.59
N TRP A 241 2.45 8.89 -0.55
CA TRP A 241 1.46 8.91 0.53
C TRP A 241 1.61 10.16 1.42
N LEU A 242 2.84 10.57 1.72
CA LEU A 242 3.10 11.81 2.46
C LEU A 242 2.62 13.03 1.70
N LEU A 243 2.90 13.11 0.38
CA LEU A 243 2.43 14.19 -0.47
C LEU A 243 0.90 14.25 -0.54
N LEU A 244 0.21 13.10 -0.51
CA LEU A 244 -1.25 13.04 -0.45
C LEU A 244 -1.83 13.50 0.91
N CYS A 245 -1.05 13.47 1.99
CA CYS A 245 -1.52 13.96 3.29
C CYS A 245 -1.65 15.49 3.32
N ILE A 246 -0.82 16.23 2.56
CA ILE A 246 -0.83 17.71 2.53
C ILE A 246 -2.19 18.25 2.05
N PRO A 247 -2.69 17.93 0.84
CA PRO A 247 -3.96 18.46 0.35
C PRO A 247 -5.18 17.89 1.08
N THR A 248 -5.02 16.79 1.84
CA THR A 248 -6.11 16.15 2.57
C THR A 248 -6.12 16.48 4.06
N ILE A 249 -5.26 17.41 4.52
CA ILE A 249 -5.12 17.79 5.93
C ILE A 249 -5.00 16.52 6.81
N GLY A 250 -4.17 15.57 6.36
CA GLY A 250 -3.91 14.33 7.08
C GLY A 250 -5.02 13.26 7.03
N ILE A 251 -6.20 13.51 6.44
CA ILE A 251 -7.27 12.49 6.34
C ILE A 251 -6.78 11.25 5.58
N PHE A 252 -5.95 11.42 4.56
CA PHE A 252 -5.36 10.30 3.82
C PHE A 252 -4.49 9.38 4.71
N ALA A 253 -3.95 9.88 5.82
CA ALA A 253 -3.12 9.09 6.74
C ALA A 253 -3.87 7.87 7.30
N LEU A 254 -5.21 7.94 7.44
CA LEU A 254 -6.06 6.82 7.87
C LEU A 254 -5.97 5.61 6.91
N PHE A 255 -5.61 5.82 5.65
CA PHE A 255 -5.51 4.74 4.65
C PHE A 255 -4.10 4.16 4.54
N ILE A 256 -3.07 4.84 5.07
CA ILE A 256 -1.67 4.43 5.00
C ILE A 256 -1.46 3.06 5.68
N PRO A 257 -1.93 2.81 6.92
CA PRO A 257 -1.70 1.53 7.59
C PRO A 257 -2.17 0.32 6.78
N LYS A 258 -3.34 0.41 6.14
CA LYS A 258 -3.89 -0.66 5.31
C LYS A 258 -3.10 -0.83 4.01
N LYS A 259 -2.68 0.27 3.37
CA LYS A 259 -1.85 0.23 2.16
C LYS A 259 -0.47 -0.37 2.45
N LEU A 260 0.14 -0.01 3.58
CA LEU A 260 1.41 -0.57 4.04
C LEU A 260 1.28 -2.06 4.34
N MET A 261 0.20 -2.48 5.03
CA MET A 261 -0.07 -3.89 5.28
C MET A 261 -0.22 -4.68 3.98
N ASN A 262 -1.00 -4.18 3.02
CA ASN A 262 -1.13 -4.81 1.70
C ASN A 262 0.20 -4.92 0.96
N TRP A 263 1.04 -3.87 1.00
CA TRP A 263 2.37 -3.91 0.40
C TRP A 263 3.28 -4.92 1.09
N LYS A 264 3.24 -5.01 2.42
CA LYS A 264 4.02 -5.99 3.17
C LYS A 264 3.65 -7.42 2.81
N VAL A 265 2.35 -7.69 2.69
CA VAL A 265 1.81 -9.03 2.44
C VAL A 265 2.02 -9.46 0.99
N SER A 266 2.07 -8.53 0.03
CA SER A 266 2.35 -8.86 -1.36
C SER A 266 3.80 -9.30 -1.61
N HIS A 267 4.71 -9.04 -0.66
CA HIS A 267 6.12 -9.40 -0.70
C HIS A 267 6.48 -10.43 0.37
N LEU A 268 5.47 -11.04 0.98
CA LEU A 268 5.63 -12.05 2.01
C LEU A 268 5.33 -13.40 1.39
N HIS A 269 6.28 -14.31 1.47
CA HIS A 269 6.18 -15.64 0.87
C HIS A 269 6.40 -16.74 1.88
N LEU A 270 5.69 -17.86 1.71
CA LEU A 270 5.81 -19.07 2.51
C LEU A 270 6.71 -20.07 1.78
N ALA A 271 7.68 -20.64 2.48
CA ALA A 271 8.55 -21.67 1.91
C ALA A 271 7.72 -22.89 1.44
N GLY A 272 7.90 -23.29 0.18
CA GLY A 272 7.16 -24.42 -0.42
C GLY A 272 5.72 -24.10 -0.83
N GLU A 273 5.28 -22.84 -0.74
CA GLU A 273 3.99 -22.38 -1.27
C GLU A 273 4.18 -21.63 -2.59
N GLN A 274 3.08 -21.26 -3.26
CA GLN A 274 3.06 -20.67 -4.61
C GLN A 274 3.06 -19.12 -4.56
N PRO A 275 4.21 -18.44 -4.75
CA PRO A 275 4.30 -16.99 -4.59
C PRO A 275 3.48 -16.23 -5.64
N TYR A 276 3.29 -16.85 -6.80
CA TYR A 276 2.50 -16.30 -7.88
C TYR A 276 1.00 -16.32 -7.62
N LEU A 277 0.49 -16.88 -6.53
CA LEU A 277 -0.90 -16.65 -6.08
C LEU A 277 -1.04 -15.30 -5.35
N GLY A 278 0.07 -14.78 -4.83
CA GLY A 278 0.20 -13.47 -4.19
C GLY A 278 -0.40 -13.42 -2.78
N GLY A 279 -0.22 -12.27 -2.14
CA GLY A 279 -0.80 -11.98 -0.82
C GLY A 279 -1.69 -10.74 -0.80
N ILE A 280 -2.76 -10.76 0.02
CA ILE A 280 -3.67 -9.63 0.23
C ILE A 280 -4.18 -9.59 1.66
N PHE A 281 -4.38 -8.37 2.18
CA PHE A 281 -5.05 -8.14 3.45
C PHE A 281 -6.49 -7.63 3.21
N LYS A 282 -7.48 -8.50 3.48
CA LYS A 282 -8.92 -8.28 3.23
C LYS A 282 -9.60 -7.56 4.40
N ALA A 283 -9.10 -6.37 4.74
CA ALA A 283 -9.67 -5.54 5.80
C ALA A 283 -10.20 -4.20 5.27
N ASN A 284 -11.27 -3.72 5.93
CA ASN A 284 -11.73 -2.34 5.78
C ASN A 284 -10.68 -1.42 6.43
N PRO A 285 -10.18 -0.37 5.74
CA PRO A 285 -9.15 0.51 6.27
C PRO A 285 -9.57 1.20 7.58
N ILE A 286 -10.82 1.64 7.69
CA ILE A 286 -11.33 2.35 8.87
C ILE A 286 -11.35 1.40 10.07
N VAL A 287 -11.96 0.22 9.90
CA VAL A 287 -12.02 -0.78 10.97
C VAL A 287 -10.62 -1.22 11.40
N TYR A 288 -9.69 -1.37 10.46
CA TYR A 288 -8.31 -1.71 10.77
C TYR A 288 -7.63 -0.64 11.64
N VAL A 289 -7.82 0.64 11.32
CA VAL A 289 -7.30 1.75 12.13
C VAL A 289 -7.98 1.81 13.49
N LEU A 290 -9.30 1.64 13.57
CA LEU A 290 -10.03 1.59 14.84
C LEU A 290 -9.55 0.46 15.75
N VAL A 291 -9.29 -0.73 15.21
CA VAL A 291 -8.71 -1.84 15.97
C VAL A 291 -7.30 -1.50 16.47
N MET A 292 -6.47 -0.88 15.63
CA MET A 292 -5.11 -0.47 16.02
C MET A 292 -5.12 0.60 17.10
N LEU A 293 -5.92 1.65 16.94
CA LEU A 293 -6.05 2.76 17.88
C LEU A 293 -6.72 2.31 19.17
N GLY A 294 -7.83 1.57 19.09
CA GLY A 294 -8.54 1.02 20.24
C GLY A 294 -7.66 0.11 21.09
N CYS A 295 -6.93 -0.82 20.48
CA CYS A 295 -5.98 -1.67 21.21
C CYS A 295 -4.83 -0.87 21.84
N SER A 296 -4.37 0.19 21.18
CA SER A 296 -3.29 1.03 21.70
C SER A 296 -3.76 1.91 22.87
N LEU A 297 -4.97 2.46 22.76
CA LEU A 297 -5.63 3.24 23.80
C LEU A 297 -5.92 2.39 25.04
N LEU A 298 -6.51 1.20 24.85
CA LEU A 298 -6.77 0.28 25.96
C LEU A 298 -5.48 -0.18 26.64
N ASN A 299 -4.41 -0.42 25.88
CA ASN A 299 -3.10 -0.74 26.44
C ASN A 299 -2.52 0.41 27.28
N LEU A 300 -2.78 1.67 26.91
CA LEU A 300 -2.40 2.85 27.68
C LEU A 300 -3.22 2.96 28.98
N LEU A 301 -4.56 2.86 28.87
CA LEU A 301 -5.47 2.96 30.01
C LEU A 301 -5.23 1.87 31.07
N THR A 302 -4.84 0.68 30.65
CA THR A 302 -4.58 -0.47 31.53
C THR A 302 -3.13 -0.56 32.00
N LEU A 303 -2.31 0.46 31.74
CA LEU A 303 -0.89 0.52 32.11
C LEU A 303 -0.12 -0.75 31.74
N THR A 304 -0.30 -1.25 30.51
CA THR A 304 0.33 -2.47 29.96
C THR A 304 -0.05 -3.81 30.60
N LEU A 305 -0.91 -3.84 31.63
CA LEU A 305 -1.31 -5.07 32.32
C LEU A 305 -2.08 -6.02 31.40
N LEU A 306 -3.04 -5.48 30.64
CA LEU A 306 -3.89 -6.24 29.72
C LEU A 306 -3.37 -6.25 28.27
N LYS A 307 -2.13 -5.78 28.05
CA LYS A 307 -1.43 -5.86 26.75
C LYS A 307 -1.60 -7.20 26.02
N PRO A 308 -1.42 -8.38 26.65
CA PRO A 308 -1.56 -9.65 25.95
C PRO A 308 -2.96 -9.86 25.34
N ILE A 309 -4.03 -9.45 26.03
CA ILE A 309 -5.40 -9.57 25.53
C ILE A 309 -5.56 -8.74 24.25
N PHE A 310 -5.18 -7.46 24.29
CA PHE A 310 -5.30 -6.58 23.12
C PHE A 310 -4.41 -7.03 21.96
N VAL A 311 -3.23 -7.58 22.26
CA VAL A 311 -2.37 -8.19 21.25
C VAL A 311 -3.04 -9.40 20.60
N THR A 312 -3.73 -10.26 21.37
CA THR A 312 -4.49 -11.38 20.78
C THR A 312 -5.66 -10.90 19.92
N TRP A 313 -6.43 -9.90 20.35
CA TRP A 313 -7.53 -9.34 19.56
C TRP A 313 -7.03 -8.73 18.24
N LYS A 314 -5.97 -7.93 18.31
CA LYS A 314 -5.33 -7.34 17.14
C LYS A 314 -4.84 -8.43 16.18
N ASN A 315 -4.11 -9.43 16.67
CA ASN A 315 -3.59 -10.50 15.81
C ASN A 315 -4.72 -11.35 15.22
N ARG A 316 -5.77 -11.66 15.99
CA ARG A 316 -6.95 -12.36 15.49
C ARG A 316 -7.60 -11.59 14.34
N TYR A 317 -7.80 -10.29 14.49
CA TYR A 317 -8.36 -9.46 13.43
C TYR A 317 -7.47 -9.44 12.17
N ILE A 318 -6.15 -9.33 12.36
CA ILE A 318 -5.20 -9.26 11.25
C ILE A 318 -5.07 -10.59 10.52
N GLN A 319 -4.74 -11.66 11.24
CA GLN A 319 -4.42 -12.97 10.66
C GLN A 319 -5.64 -13.58 9.96
N ASN A 320 -6.84 -13.50 10.56
CA ASN A 320 -8.05 -14.06 9.95
C ASN A 320 -8.45 -13.37 8.63
N ARG A 321 -7.88 -12.20 8.32
CA ARG A 321 -8.10 -11.44 7.08
C ARG A 321 -6.86 -11.42 6.19
N LEU A 322 -5.84 -12.19 6.54
CA LEU A 322 -4.58 -12.28 5.84
C LEU A 322 -4.60 -13.45 4.87
N VAL A 323 -4.16 -13.20 3.64
CA VAL A 323 -3.89 -14.24 2.65
C VAL A 323 -2.43 -14.09 2.23
N ILE A 324 -1.63 -15.14 2.36
CA ILE A 324 -0.22 -15.19 1.97
C ILE A 324 -0.09 -16.30 0.94
N ASP A 325 0.46 -16.00 -0.24
CA ASP A 325 0.62 -16.95 -1.35
C ASP A 325 -0.65 -17.77 -1.64
N GLY A 326 -1.80 -17.10 -1.60
CA GLY A 326 -3.12 -17.71 -1.78
C GLY A 326 -3.69 -18.47 -0.57
N ARG A 327 -2.87 -18.81 0.44
CA ARG A 327 -3.32 -19.47 1.68
C ARG A 327 -3.90 -18.47 2.67
N ARG A 328 -5.06 -18.79 3.23
CA ARG A 328 -5.70 -17.97 4.27
C ARG A 328 -5.10 -18.29 5.62
N MET A 329 -4.75 -17.26 6.39
CA MET A 329 -4.26 -17.45 7.76
C MET A 329 -5.42 -17.46 8.74
N GLU A 330 -5.24 -18.15 9.85
CA GLU A 330 -6.14 -18.19 11.00
C GLU A 330 -5.33 -18.04 12.28
N PHE A 331 -5.93 -17.39 13.27
CA PHE A 331 -5.32 -17.24 14.58
C PHE A 331 -6.28 -17.74 15.66
N ASP A 332 -5.88 -18.82 16.34
CA ASP A 332 -6.68 -19.52 17.35
C ASP A 332 -6.29 -19.15 18.79
N GLY A 333 -5.26 -18.31 18.96
CA GLY A 333 -4.74 -17.93 20.26
C GLY A 333 -5.77 -17.29 21.19
N ASN A 334 -5.76 -17.73 22.46
CA ASN A 334 -6.60 -17.20 23.53
C ASN A 334 -5.85 -16.15 24.39
N GLY A 335 -6.46 -14.98 24.58
CA GLY A 335 -5.92 -13.89 25.38
C GLY A 335 -5.69 -14.24 26.85
N ILE A 336 -6.55 -15.07 27.46
CA ILE A 336 -6.42 -15.48 28.87
C ILE A 336 -5.21 -16.40 29.05
N GLN A 337 -4.98 -17.33 28.11
CA GLN A 337 -3.80 -18.19 28.13
C GLN A 337 -2.50 -17.39 27.99
N LEU A 338 -2.51 -16.36 27.14
CA LEU A 338 -1.36 -15.47 26.99
C LEU A 338 -1.16 -14.57 28.23
N LEU A 339 -2.25 -14.12 28.86
CA LEU A 339 -2.21 -13.32 30.08
C LEU A 339 -1.49 -14.04 31.21
N GLY A 340 -1.80 -15.33 31.45
CA GLY A 340 -1.10 -16.13 32.46
C GLY A 340 0.41 -16.18 32.24
N LYS A 341 0.85 -16.41 31.00
CA LYS A 341 2.29 -16.38 30.64
C LYS A 341 2.91 -14.99 30.77
N TYR A 342 2.15 -13.96 30.41
CA TYR A 342 2.61 -12.58 30.44
C TYR A 342 2.79 -12.05 31.88
N ILE A 343 1.93 -12.44 32.82
CA ILE A 343 2.08 -12.09 34.25
C ILE A 343 3.40 -12.68 34.77
N LEU A 344 3.66 -13.97 34.51
CA LEU A 344 4.92 -14.62 34.88
C LEU A 344 6.14 -13.87 34.31
N TRP A 345 6.09 -13.50 33.03
CA TRP A 345 7.16 -12.75 32.39
C TRP A 345 7.31 -11.32 32.93
N SER A 346 6.21 -10.71 33.35
CA SER A 346 6.21 -9.38 33.95
C SER A 346 6.83 -9.41 35.34
N LEU A 347 6.55 -10.44 36.14
CA LEU A 347 7.22 -10.67 37.43
C LEU A 347 8.73 -10.86 37.25
N LEU A 348 9.12 -11.70 36.29
CA LEU A 348 10.55 -11.88 35.95
C LEU A 348 11.21 -10.57 35.48
N LYS A 349 10.47 -9.74 34.74
CA LYS A 349 10.93 -8.40 34.35
C LYS A 349 11.16 -7.50 35.56
N ILE A 350 10.32 -7.55 36.59
CA ILE A 350 10.50 -6.76 37.80
C ILE A 350 11.72 -7.25 38.58
N ILE A 351 11.83 -8.57 38.81
CA ILE A 351 12.94 -9.18 39.56
C ILE A 351 14.30 -8.90 38.92
N THR A 352 14.36 -8.87 37.59
CA THR A 352 15.59 -8.63 36.82
C THR A 352 15.85 -7.15 36.51
N ILE A 353 15.14 -6.22 37.18
CA ILE A 353 15.27 -4.77 36.97
C ILE A 353 15.16 -4.43 35.47
N GLY A 354 14.17 -5.03 34.80
CA GLY A 354 13.82 -4.71 33.41
C GLY A 354 14.58 -5.48 32.33
N ILE A 355 15.71 -6.14 32.63
CA ILE A 355 16.52 -6.87 31.62
C ILE A 355 15.69 -7.96 30.93
N TYR A 356 14.82 -8.64 31.67
CA TYR A 356 13.96 -9.68 31.08
C TYR A 356 12.94 -9.13 30.08
N GLY A 357 12.66 -7.82 30.10
CA GLY A 357 11.72 -7.15 29.19
C GLY A 357 12.05 -7.41 27.71
N PHE A 358 13.34 -7.50 27.38
CA PHE A 358 13.81 -7.82 26.02
C PHE A 358 13.39 -9.24 25.58
N PHE A 359 13.43 -10.21 26.49
CA PHE A 359 13.03 -11.60 26.22
C PHE A 359 11.51 -11.76 26.10
N VAL A 360 10.73 -10.96 26.85
CA VAL A 360 9.26 -10.97 26.76
C VAL A 360 8.80 -10.73 25.33
N HIS A 361 9.42 -9.78 24.64
CA HIS A 361 9.08 -9.44 23.25
C HIS A 361 9.29 -10.62 22.29
N ILE A 362 10.41 -11.34 22.38
CA ILE A 362 10.67 -12.54 21.56
C ILE A 362 9.66 -13.65 21.90
N ARG A 363 9.37 -13.87 23.18
CA ARG A 363 8.43 -14.90 23.59
C ARG A 363 7.01 -14.62 23.13
N MET A 364 6.61 -13.35 23.07
CA MET A 364 5.35 -12.94 22.45
C MET A 364 5.31 -13.30 20.96
N LYS A 365 6.37 -13.02 20.19
CA LYS A 365 6.45 -13.43 18.78
C LYS A 365 6.38 -14.95 18.61
N LYS A 366 7.16 -15.70 19.39
CA LYS A 366 7.13 -17.17 19.42
C LYS A 366 5.71 -17.68 19.68
N TRP A 367 5.04 -17.13 20.68
CA TRP A 367 3.68 -17.54 21.04
C TRP A 367 2.67 -17.20 19.94
N ILE A 368 2.73 -16.01 19.35
CA ILE A 368 1.83 -15.61 18.25
C ILE A 368 2.03 -16.52 17.03
N SER A 369 3.29 -16.82 16.67
CA SER A 369 3.61 -17.70 15.54
C SER A 369 3.09 -19.11 15.75
N LYS A 370 3.12 -19.61 16.99
CA LYS A 370 2.59 -20.93 17.35
C LYS A 370 1.07 -21.06 17.18
N HIS A 371 0.34 -19.97 17.37
CA HIS A 371 -1.12 -19.91 17.27
C HIS A 371 -1.58 -19.30 15.94
N THR A 372 -0.69 -19.22 14.95
CA THR A 372 -1.01 -18.75 13.60
C THR A 372 -0.94 -19.94 12.66
N HIS A 373 -2.08 -20.31 12.11
CA HIS A 373 -2.26 -21.50 11.30
C HIS A 373 -2.68 -21.15 9.89
N MET A 374 -2.37 -22.03 8.93
CA MET A 374 -2.89 -21.94 7.57
C MET A 374 -4.20 -22.73 7.47
N LYS A 375 -5.25 -22.11 6.90
CA LYS A 375 -6.46 -22.84 6.53
C LYS A 375 -6.21 -23.71 5.29
N PRO A 376 -6.93 -24.84 5.15
CA PRO A 376 -6.93 -25.60 3.92
C PRO A 376 -7.54 -24.77 2.77
N GLY A 377 -7.01 -24.97 1.57
CA GLY A 377 -7.48 -24.36 0.33
C GLY A 377 -6.75 -23.09 -0.11
N TYR A 378 -6.76 -22.86 -1.42
CA TYR A 378 -6.07 -21.75 -2.07
C TYR A 378 -7.04 -20.72 -2.62
N SER A 379 -6.62 -19.45 -2.62
CA SER A 379 -7.36 -18.36 -3.26
C SER A 379 -6.47 -17.58 -4.21
N GLN A 380 -6.81 -17.61 -5.50
CA GLN A 380 -6.16 -16.77 -6.50
C GLN A 380 -6.57 -15.32 -6.28
N ILE A 381 -5.60 -14.47 -6.00
CA ILE A 381 -5.86 -13.05 -5.76
C ILE A 381 -5.97 -12.34 -7.10
N LYS A 382 -7.12 -11.71 -7.33
CA LYS A 382 -7.33 -10.84 -8.49
C LYS A 382 -6.47 -9.59 -8.37
N VAL A 383 -5.78 -9.24 -9.45
CA VAL A 383 -4.80 -8.15 -9.51
C VAL A 383 -5.45 -6.77 -9.78
N ILE A 384 -6.73 -6.74 -10.17
CA ILE A 384 -7.47 -5.51 -10.51
C ILE A 384 -8.16 -4.88 -9.31
#